data_AF-A0A7K2EDW8-F1
#
_entry.id   AF-A0A7K2EDW8-F1
#
_cell.length_a   1.000
_cell.length_b   1.000
_cell.length_c   1.000
_cell.angle_alpha   90.00
_cell.angle_beta   90.00
_cell.angle_gamma   90.00
#
_symmetry.space_group_name_H-M   'P 1'
#
loop_
_entity.id
_entity.type
_entity.pdbx_description
1 polymer ?
#
loop_
_entity_poly.entity_id
_entity_poly.type
_entity_poly.pdbx_seq_one_letter_code
_entity_poly.pdbx_strand_id
1 'polypeptide(L)' 'MGDRTGFMKHDRAMPERRPVPVRLRDWREVYKPFGIEAVRTQASRCMDCGIPFCNSGCPLGNLIPDWN' A
#
# COMPACT_ATOMS: atom_id res chain seq x y z
N MET A 1 2.72 15.27 3.68
CA MET A 1 3.01 14.20 4.65
C MET A 1 1.69 13.68 5.18
N GLY A 2 1.51 12.35 5.11
CA GLY A 2 0.33 11.67 5.62
C GLY A 2 0.09 11.95 7.11
N ASP A 3 -1.12 11.65 7.56
CA ASP A 3 -1.50 11.73 8.96
C ASP A 3 -0.61 10.80 9.79
N ARG A 4 0.25 11.34 10.67
CA ARG A 4 1.15 10.54 11.54
C ARG A 4 0.40 9.51 12.39
N THR A 5 -0.90 9.73 12.61
CA THR A 5 -1.81 8.85 13.34
C THR A 5 -2.76 8.07 12.45
N GLY A 6 -2.61 8.15 11.11
CA GLY A 6 -3.49 7.52 10.14
C GLY A 6 -3.57 6.00 10.29
N PHE A 7 -2.50 5.37 10.77
CA PHE A 7 -2.48 3.94 11.09
C PHE A 7 -3.42 3.52 12.23
N MET A 8 -3.83 4.47 13.09
CA MET A 8 -4.81 4.25 14.16
C MET A 8 -6.25 4.52 13.71
N LYS A 9 -6.44 5.32 12.64
CA LYS A 9 -7.75 5.75 12.14
C LYS A 9 -8.30 4.84 11.05
N HIS A 10 -7.41 4.21 10.31
CA HIS A 10 -7.76 3.30 9.22
C HIS A 10 -7.15 1.94 9.53
N ASP A 11 -7.77 0.87 9.03
CA ASP A 11 -7.18 -0.47 8.99
C ASP A 11 -6.45 -0.71 7.67
N ARG A 12 -5.57 -1.72 7.66
CA ARG A 12 -4.84 -2.08 6.45
C ARG A 12 -5.82 -2.75 5.50
N ALA A 13 -5.95 -2.20 4.31
CA ALA A 13 -6.73 -2.77 3.23
C ALA A 13 -5.84 -3.13 2.05
N MET A 14 -6.23 -4.14 1.30
CA MET A 14 -5.55 -4.58 0.08
C MET A 14 -6.53 -4.47 -1.10
N PRO A 15 -6.03 -4.32 -2.34
CA PRO A 15 -6.89 -4.35 -3.51
C PRO A 15 -7.63 -5.68 -3.60
N GLU A 16 -8.88 -5.65 -4.06
CA GLU A 16 -9.70 -6.84 -4.23
C GLU A 16 -9.04 -7.78 -5.27
N ARG A 17 -9.06 -9.08 -5.00
CA ARG A 17 -8.56 -10.09 -5.93
C ARG A 17 -9.70 -10.57 -6.82
N ARG A 18 -9.39 -10.84 -8.09
CA ARG A 18 -10.33 -11.50 -9.00
C ARG A 18 -10.68 -12.90 -8.46
N PRO A 19 -11.94 -13.36 -8.60
CA PRO A 19 -12.37 -14.67 -8.12
C PRO A 19 -11.52 -15.81 -8.69
N VAL A 20 -11.25 -16.83 -7.87
CA VAL A 20 -10.44 -18.00 -8.25
C VAL A 20 -10.94 -18.67 -9.55
N PRO A 21 -12.24 -18.95 -9.72
CA PRO A 21 -12.72 -19.62 -10.93
C PRO A 21 -12.47 -18.84 -12.22
N VAL A 22 -12.35 -17.50 -12.13
CA VAL A 22 -12.10 -16.62 -13.27
C VAL A 22 -10.60 -16.63 -13.61
N ARG A 23 -9.73 -16.41 -12.63
CA ARG A 23 -8.26 -16.31 -12.84
C ARG A 23 -7.58 -17.65 -13.15
N LEU A 24 -8.29 -18.77 -13.09
CA LEU A 24 -7.81 -20.06 -13.59
C LEU A 24 -7.95 -20.19 -15.12
N ARG A 25 -8.69 -19.28 -15.77
CA ARG A 25 -9.02 -19.35 -17.20
C ARG A 25 -8.23 -18.35 -18.05
N ASP A 26 -7.38 -17.54 -17.44
CA ASP A 26 -6.54 -16.55 -18.13
C ASP A 26 -5.25 -16.25 -17.35
N TRP A 27 -4.36 -15.49 -17.98
CA TRP A 27 -3.08 -15.06 -17.43
C TRP A 27 -3.04 -13.57 -17.08
N ARG A 28 -4.20 -12.96 -16.85
CA ARG A 28 -4.30 -11.52 -16.54
C ARG A 28 -3.99 -11.28 -15.06
N GLU A 29 -3.66 -10.03 -14.73
CA GLU A 29 -3.41 -9.58 -13.36
C GLU A 29 -4.51 -10.04 -12.38
N VAL A 30 -4.09 -10.41 -11.17
CA VAL A 30 -4.98 -10.98 -10.13
C VAL A 30 -5.67 -9.87 -9.34
N TYR A 31 -4.94 -8.79 -9.05
CA TYR A 31 -5.49 -7.66 -8.29
C TYR A 31 -6.32 -6.75 -9.19
N LYS A 32 -7.48 -6.33 -8.68
CA LYS A 32 -8.22 -5.21 -9.27
C LYS A 32 -7.53 -3.90 -8.90
N PRO A 33 -7.70 -2.83 -9.70
CA PRO A 33 -7.25 -1.50 -9.30
C PRO A 33 -7.82 -1.12 -7.94
N PHE A 34 -6.97 -0.61 -7.05
CA PHE A 34 -7.39 -0.28 -5.68
C PHE A 34 -8.24 1.00 -5.61
N GLY A 35 -8.11 1.87 -6.61
CA GLY A 35 -8.71 3.20 -6.65
C GLY A 35 -7.84 4.24 -5.94
N ILE A 36 -7.76 5.45 -6.50
CA ILE A 36 -6.84 6.48 -6.02
C ILE A 36 -7.13 6.94 -4.59
N GLU A 37 -8.41 7.03 -4.21
CA GLU A 37 -8.81 7.43 -2.86
C GLU A 37 -8.40 6.39 -1.82
N ALA A 38 -8.61 5.10 -2.09
CA ALA A 38 -8.17 4.03 -1.20
C ALA A 38 -6.63 3.99 -1.08
N VAL A 39 -5.91 4.20 -2.19
CA VAL A 39 -4.44 4.30 -2.18
C VAL A 39 -4.00 5.46 -1.29
N ARG A 40 -4.60 6.65 -1.43
CA ARG A 40 -4.30 7.81 -0.57
C ARG A 40 -4.58 7.53 0.91
N THR A 41 -5.69 6.88 1.24
CA THR A 41 -6.01 6.46 2.62
C THR A 41 -5.00 5.44 3.16
N GLN A 42 -4.51 4.51 2.33
CA GLN A 42 -3.52 3.54 2.79
C GLN A 42 -2.12 4.16 2.92
N ALA A 43 -1.74 5.07 2.02
CA ALA A 43 -0.48 5.81 2.09
C ALA A 43 -0.43 6.75 3.31
N SER A 44 -1.57 7.34 3.68
CA SER A 44 -1.69 8.18 4.88
C SER A 44 -1.49 7.42 6.19
N ARG A 45 -1.40 6.08 6.18
CA ARG A 45 -1.02 5.28 7.35
C ARG A 45 0.47 5.36 7.69
N CYS A 46 1.31 5.95 6.85
CA CYS A 46 2.73 6.12 7.16
C CYS A 46 2.89 6.92 8.46
N MET A 47 3.68 6.41 9.41
CA MET A 47 3.87 7.03 10.72
C MET A 47 4.81 8.24 10.70
N ASP A 48 5.57 8.43 9.61
CA ASP A 48 6.68 9.37 9.57
C ASP A 48 7.61 9.22 10.81
N CYS A 49 8.15 8.00 10.97
CA CYS A 49 8.75 7.49 12.20
C CYS A 49 10.13 8.07 12.58
N GLY A 50 10.67 9.03 11.80
CA GLY A 50 11.99 9.63 12.01
C GLY A 50 13.17 8.71 11.64
N ILE A 51 13.14 7.44 12.04
CA ILE A 51 14.09 6.41 11.60
C ILE A 51 13.35 5.41 10.70
N PRO A 52 13.35 5.61 9.37
CA PRO A 52 12.56 4.80 8.45
C PRO A 52 13.21 3.44 8.16
N PHE A 53 12.88 2.43 8.97
CA PHE A 53 13.35 1.06 8.74
C PHE A 53 12.92 0.49 7.38
N CYS A 54 11.84 1.00 6.78
CA CYS A 54 11.42 0.65 5.43
C CYS A 54 12.48 1.00 4.37
N ASN A 55 13.21 2.11 4.52
CA ASN A 55 14.27 2.50 3.60
C ASN A 55 15.44 1.51 3.66
N SER A 56 15.88 1.15 4.87
CA SER A 56 16.96 0.17 5.07
C SER A 56 16.54 -1.26 4.71
N GLY A 57 15.26 -1.59 4.81
CA GLY A 57 14.72 -2.88 4.40
C GLY A 57 14.58 -3.04 2.88
N CYS A 58 14.61 -1.94 2.12
CA CYS A 58 14.56 -1.97 0.67
C CYS A 58 15.99 -2.07 0.10
N PRO A 59 16.35 -3.15 -0.62
CA PRO A 59 17.70 -3.31 -1.17
C PRO A 59 18.03 -2.28 -2.26
N LEU A 60 17.02 -1.61 -2.82
CA LEU A 60 17.19 -0.54 -3.81
C LEU A 60 17.40 0.84 -3.18
N GLY A 61 17.26 0.98 -1.85
CA GLY A 61 17.44 2.24 -1.16
C GLY A 61 16.35 3.28 -1.44
N ASN A 62 15.13 2.85 -1.75
CA ASN A 62 14.01 3.76 -2.00
C ASN A 62 13.70 4.62 -0.77
N LEU A 63 13.49 5.92 -0.97
CA LEU A 63 13.07 6.88 0.05
C LEU A 63 11.54 6.81 0.22
N ILE A 64 11.06 5.70 0.78
CA ILE A 64 9.62 5.35 0.81
C ILE A 64 8.74 6.42 1.47
N PRO A 65 9.11 7.04 2.60
CA PRO A 65 8.30 8.09 3.23
C PRO A 65 8.09 9.34 2.38
N ASP A 66 8.97 9.64 1.43
CA ASP A 66 8.94 10.90 0.66
C ASP A 66 7.82 10.91 -0.40
N TRP A 67 7.33 9.73 -0.79
CA TRP A 67 6.28 9.56 -1.79
C TRP A 67 5.02 8.82 -1.29
N ASN A 68 4.96 8.52 0.02
CA ASN A 68 3.72 8.08 0.68
C ASN A 68 2.83 9.28 1.06
#